data_AF-X1P5W4-F1
#
_entry.id   AF-X1P5W4-F1
#
_cell.length_a   1.000
_cell.length_b   1.000
_cell.length_c   1.000
_cell.angle_alpha   90.00
_cell.angle_beta   90.00
_cell.angle_gamma   90.00
#
_symmetry.space_group_name_H-M   'P 1'
#
loop_
_entity.id
_entity.type
_entity.pdbx_description
1 polymer ?
#
loop_
_entity_poly.entity_id
_entity_poly.type
_entity_poly.pdbx_seq_one_letter_code
_entity_poly.pdbx_strand_id
1 'polypeptide(L)'
;NEIKKRLKKKRTRAYRELKALLAYAKDQNIDPFAVKGSIEGAIGLPQFLPSNIKRHGFDGNGDGEIDLFQHEDAIASIASYLKAHNWREDNNYRKKKEIILKYNQSNYYASTVLKLAERLTNHWH
;
A
#
# COMPACT_ATOMS: atom_id res chain seq x y z
N ASN A 1 -32.75 0.26 -7.62
CA ASN A 1 -32.05 -1.02 -7.83
C ASN A 1 -30.60 -0.92 -7.35
N GLU A 2 -30.18 -1.85 -6.49
CA GLU A 2 -28.84 -1.97 -5.87
C GLU A 2 -27.67 -2.02 -6.86
N ILE A 3 -27.86 -2.61 -8.05
CA ILE A 3 -26.82 -2.70 -9.08
C ILE A 3 -26.34 -1.31 -9.49
N LYS A 4 -27.26 -0.37 -9.70
CA LYS A 4 -26.92 1.03 -10.04
C LYS A 4 -26.10 1.70 -8.93
N LYS A 5 -26.41 1.43 -7.65
CA LYS A 5 -25.64 1.96 -6.51
C LYS A 5 -24.22 1.39 -6.50
N ARG A 6 -24.05 0.08 -6.73
CA ARG A 6 -22.73 -0.57 -6.79
C ARG A 6 -21.87 -0.04 -7.94
N LEU A 7 -22.46 0.10 -9.14
CA LEU A 7 -21.77 0.67 -10.30
C LEU A 7 -21.34 2.12 -10.06
N LYS A 8 -22.20 2.94 -9.45
CA LYS A 8 -21.87 4.32 -9.08
C LYS A 8 -20.67 4.37 -8.12
N LYS A 9 -20.62 3.49 -7.12
CA LYS A 9 -19.46 3.38 -6.19
C LYS A 9 -18.19 2.97 -6.93
N LYS A 10 -18.25 1.93 -7.78
CA LYS A 10 -17.08 1.46 -8.56
C LYS A 10 -16.53 2.57 -9.47
N ARG A 11 -17.40 3.26 -10.21
CA ARG A 11 -17.02 4.40 -11.05
C ARG A 11 -16.36 5.52 -10.26
N THR A 12 -16.95 5.88 -9.11
CA THR A 12 -16.42 6.96 -8.26
C THR A 12 -15.04 6.61 -7.73
N ARG A 13 -14.83 5.36 -7.29
CA ARG A 13 -13.52 4.86 -6.85
C ARG A 13 -12.52 4.89 -8.00
N ALA A 14 -12.87 4.34 -9.16
CA ALA A 14 -11.98 4.30 -10.33
C ALA A 14 -11.54 5.72 -10.76
N TYR A 15 -12.48 6.66 -10.81
CA TYR A 15 -12.16 8.05 -11.12
C TYR A 15 -11.23 8.71 -10.09
N ARG A 16 -11.41 8.39 -8.80
CA ARG A 16 -10.53 8.88 -7.74
C ARG A 16 -9.11 8.30 -7.87
N GLU A 17 -8.99 7.00 -8.10
CA GLU A 17 -7.67 6.36 -8.26
C GLU A 17 -6.97 6.84 -9.53
N LEU A 18 -7.70 7.03 -10.64
CA LEU A 18 -7.12 7.58 -11.88
C LEU A 18 -6.56 9.00 -11.66
N LYS A 19 -7.30 9.88 -10.97
CA LYS A 19 -6.78 11.22 -10.64
C LYS A 19 -5.54 11.16 -9.74
N ALA A 20 -5.51 10.22 -8.79
CA ALA A 20 -4.35 10.04 -7.94
C ALA A 20 -3.14 9.49 -8.71
N LEU A 21 -3.36 8.59 -9.68
CA LEU A 21 -2.32 8.10 -10.59
C LEU A 21 -1.72 9.24 -11.41
N LEU A 22 -2.55 10.08 -12.03
CA LEU A 22 -2.08 11.21 -12.84
C LEU A 22 -1.32 12.24 -11.98
N ALA A 23 -1.76 12.47 -10.74
CA ALA A 23 -1.03 13.33 -9.81
C ALA A 23 0.33 12.73 -9.44
N TYR A 24 0.37 11.44 -9.09
CA TYR A 24 1.62 10.73 -8.80
C TYR A 24 2.59 10.78 -9.98
N ALA A 25 2.13 10.45 -11.19
CA ALA A 25 2.96 10.48 -12.40
C ALA A 25 3.51 11.88 -12.66
N LYS A 26 2.71 12.93 -12.46
CA LYS A 26 3.16 14.31 -12.57
C LYS A 26 4.20 14.67 -11.50
N ASP A 27 3.93 14.35 -10.24
CA ASP A 27 4.79 14.71 -9.10
C ASP A 27 6.16 14.02 -9.20
N GLN A 28 6.20 12.81 -9.77
CA GLN A 28 7.42 12.02 -9.98
C GLN A 28 8.02 12.16 -11.39
N ASN A 29 7.47 13.04 -12.23
CA ASN A 29 7.91 13.25 -13.61
C ASN A 29 7.96 11.94 -14.46
N ILE A 30 6.99 11.05 -14.25
CA ILE A 30 6.83 9.77 -14.95
C ILE A 30 5.77 9.93 -16.05
N ASP A 31 5.99 9.31 -17.22
CA ASP A 31 4.92 9.15 -18.21
C ASP A 31 3.78 8.29 -17.60
N PRO A 32 2.55 8.81 -17.45
CA PRO A 32 1.44 8.04 -16.88
C PRO A 32 1.14 6.73 -17.63
N PHE A 33 1.52 6.60 -18.91
CA PHE A 33 1.38 5.36 -19.67
C PHE A 33 2.49 4.33 -19.36
N ALA A 34 3.60 4.75 -18.76
CA ALA A 34 4.69 3.87 -18.35
C ALA A 34 4.48 3.23 -16.97
N VAL A 35 3.53 3.74 -16.17
CA VAL A 35 3.26 3.21 -14.83
C VAL A 35 2.66 1.81 -14.92
N LYS A 36 3.42 0.81 -14.44
CA LYS A 36 2.97 -0.58 -14.38
C LYS A 36 2.15 -0.84 -13.11
N GLY A 37 1.20 -1.77 -13.18
CA GLY A 37 0.40 -2.17 -12.03
C GLY A 37 -0.44 -3.41 -12.27
N SER A 38 -1.14 -3.85 -11.24
CA SER A 38 -2.10 -4.96 -11.32
C SER A 38 -3.32 -4.60 -12.16
N ILE A 39 -4.16 -5.60 -12.46
CA ILE A 39 -5.44 -5.39 -13.14
C ILE A 39 -6.40 -4.48 -12.36
N GLU A 40 -6.24 -4.39 -11.04
CA GLU A 40 -6.97 -3.47 -10.15
C GLU A 40 -6.29 -2.10 -9.99
N GLY A 41 -5.13 -1.89 -10.63
CA GLY A 41 -4.35 -0.65 -10.58
C GLY A 41 -3.48 -0.50 -9.35
N ALA A 42 -3.08 -1.60 -8.70
CA ALA A 42 -2.10 -1.57 -7.62
C ALA A 42 -0.67 -1.48 -8.18
N ILE A 43 0.19 -0.65 -7.57
CA ILE A 43 1.51 -0.27 -8.09
C ILE A 43 2.61 -0.75 -7.14
N GLY A 44 3.72 -1.21 -7.75
CA GLY A 44 4.97 -1.52 -7.06
C GLY A 44 4.93 -2.76 -6.16
N LEU A 45 6.05 -3.01 -5.49
CA LEU A 45 6.21 -4.05 -4.49
C LEU A 45 5.14 -4.03 -3.39
N PRO A 46 4.70 -2.87 -2.85
CA PRO A 46 3.66 -2.85 -1.84
C PRO A 46 2.25 -3.08 -2.41
N GLN A 47 2.05 -3.10 -3.73
CA GLN A 47 0.70 -3.19 -4.32
C GLN A 47 -0.22 -2.05 -3.83
N PHE A 48 0.29 -0.82 -3.78
CA PHE A 48 -0.49 0.35 -3.37
C PHE A 48 -1.42 0.80 -4.49
N LEU A 49 -2.67 1.12 -4.13
CA LEU A 49 -3.49 1.94 -5.03
C LEU A 49 -2.90 3.36 -5.12
N PRO A 50 -3.08 4.08 -6.24
CA PRO A 50 -2.47 5.40 -6.43
C PRO A 50 -2.81 6.39 -5.31
N SER A 51 -4.04 6.36 -4.78
CA SER A 51 -4.40 7.23 -3.65
C SER A 51 -3.69 6.91 -2.33
N ASN A 52 -3.17 5.69 -2.16
CA ASN A 52 -2.33 5.34 -1.02
C ASN A 52 -0.92 5.92 -1.18
N ILE A 53 -0.38 5.97 -2.41
CA ILE A 53 0.94 6.56 -2.68
C ILE A 53 0.95 8.02 -2.22
N LYS A 54 -0.09 8.79 -2.56
CA LYS A 54 -0.22 10.18 -2.10
C LYS A 54 -0.20 10.33 -0.57
N ARG A 55 -0.63 9.32 0.19
CA ARG A 55 -0.77 9.39 1.65
C ARG A 55 0.40 8.77 2.41
N HIS A 56 1.02 7.76 1.81
CA HIS A 56 1.95 6.85 2.49
C HIS A 56 3.23 6.60 1.69
N GLY A 57 3.28 7.02 0.43
CA GLY A 57 4.51 7.02 -0.35
C GLY A 57 5.59 7.81 0.38
N PHE A 58 6.79 7.24 0.42
CA PHE A 58 7.94 7.82 1.10
C PHE A 58 9.19 7.49 0.31
N ASP A 59 9.97 8.53 0.00
CA ASP A 59 11.31 8.43 -0.60
C ASP A 59 12.25 7.84 0.46
N GLY A 60 12.56 6.56 0.29
CA GLY A 60 13.30 5.75 1.24
C GLY A 60 14.82 5.82 1.04
N ASN A 61 15.26 6.09 -0.19
CA ASN A 61 16.67 6.19 -0.54
C ASN A 61 17.19 7.66 -0.55
N GLY A 62 16.29 8.64 -0.51
CA GLY A 62 16.59 10.08 -0.46
C GLY A 62 16.96 10.69 -1.80
N ASP A 63 16.61 10.07 -2.93
CA ASP A 63 16.95 10.56 -4.27
C ASP A 63 15.97 11.63 -4.81
N GLY A 64 14.90 11.92 -4.07
CA GLY A 64 13.88 12.89 -4.41
C GLY A 64 12.70 12.31 -5.20
N GLU A 65 12.74 11.02 -5.55
CA GLU A 65 11.67 10.30 -6.22
C GLU A 65 11.00 9.30 -5.25
N ILE A 66 9.77 8.88 -5.57
CA ILE A 66 9.05 7.81 -4.89
C ILE A 66 8.80 6.75 -5.95
N ASP A 67 9.74 5.82 -6.10
CA ASP A 67 9.63 4.67 -6.99
C ASP A 67 9.31 3.40 -6.17
N LEU A 68 8.03 3.03 -6.12
CA LEU A 68 7.56 1.84 -5.40
C LEU A 68 8.03 0.50 -5.99
N PHE A 69 8.80 0.51 -7.07
CA PHE A 69 9.51 -0.67 -7.58
C PHE A 69 10.91 -0.83 -6.96
N GLN A 70 11.47 0.21 -6.34
CA GLN A 70 12.68 0.11 -5.50
C GLN A 70 12.33 -0.41 -4.11
N HIS A 71 13.25 -1.18 -3.52
CA HIS A 71 13.01 -1.83 -2.23
C HIS A 71 12.98 -0.81 -1.10
N GLU A 72 13.85 0.19 -1.15
CA GLU A 72 14.03 1.25 -0.16
C GLU A 72 12.71 2.03 0.02
N ASP A 73 12.15 2.51 -1.09
CA ASP A 73 10.89 3.27 -1.12
C ASP A 73 9.69 2.39 -0.78
N ALA A 74 9.66 1.15 -1.26
CA ALA A 74 8.60 0.21 -0.92
C ALA A 74 8.56 -0.07 0.60
N ILE A 75 9.71 -0.33 1.22
CA ILE A 75 9.83 -0.59 2.66
C ILE A 75 9.45 0.66 3.45
N ALA A 76 9.99 1.82 3.08
CA ALA A 76 9.67 3.09 3.73
C ALA A 76 8.18 3.44 3.63
N SER A 77 7.57 3.18 2.47
CA SER A 77 6.15 3.41 2.23
C SER A 77 5.25 2.46 3.02
N ILE A 78 5.63 1.18 3.15
CA ILE A 78 4.93 0.23 4.03
C ILE A 78 5.05 0.67 5.49
N ALA A 79 6.24 1.09 5.94
CA ALA A 79 6.45 1.59 7.29
C ALA A 79 5.59 2.83 7.58
N SER A 80 5.54 3.77 6.64
CA SER A 80 4.66 4.95 6.67
C SER A 80 3.18 4.56 6.79
N TYR A 81 2.70 3.60 5.98
CA TYR A 81 1.35 3.05 6.09
C TYR A 81 1.08 2.44 7.47
N LEU A 82 1.97 1.57 7.96
CA LEU A 82 1.79 0.89 9.25
C LEU A 82 1.75 1.91 10.40
N LYS A 83 2.66 2.88 10.41
CA LYS A 83 2.70 3.98 11.38
C LYS A 83 1.40 4.79 11.38
N ALA A 84 0.91 5.17 10.20
CA ALA A 84 -0.35 5.90 10.05
C ALA A 84 -1.57 5.11 10.59
N HIS A 85 -1.47 3.78 10.65
CA HIS A 85 -2.50 2.90 11.19
C HIS A 85 -2.27 2.50 12.66
N ASN A 86 -1.37 3.20 13.35
CA ASN A 86 -1.01 2.99 14.77
C ASN A 86 -0.31 1.66 15.03
N TRP A 87 0.49 1.19 14.08
CA TRP A 87 1.42 0.10 14.36
C TRP A 87 2.49 0.57 15.34
N ARG A 88 2.77 -0.28 16.34
CA ARG A 88 3.82 -0.12 17.34
C ARG A 88 4.41 -1.51 17.62
N GLU A 89 5.68 -1.55 17.99
CA GLU A 89 6.38 -2.82 18.26
C GLU A 89 5.77 -3.56 19.45
N ASP A 90 5.35 -2.83 20.48
CA ASP A 90 4.73 -3.32 21.71
C ASP A 90 3.24 -3.70 21.55
N ASN A 91 2.63 -3.45 20.38
CA ASN A 91 1.26 -3.88 20.12
C ASN A 91 1.13 -5.40 20.27
N ASN A 92 0.10 -5.83 20.98
CA ASN A 92 -0.25 -7.26 21.05
C ASN A 92 -0.65 -7.81 19.66
N TYR A 93 -0.61 -9.15 19.53
CA TYR A 93 -0.89 -9.85 18.27
C TYR A 93 -2.23 -9.44 17.65
N ARG A 94 -3.29 -9.31 18.46
CA ARG A 94 -4.62 -8.91 17.99
C ARG A 94 -4.58 -7.55 17.33
N LYS A 95 -3.94 -6.55 17.96
CA LYS A 95 -3.84 -5.20 17.42
C LYS A 95 -3.01 -5.15 16.13
N LYS A 96 -1.88 -5.88 16.10
CA LYS A 96 -1.07 -6.05 14.89
C LYS A 96 -1.89 -6.67 13.75
N LYS A 97 -2.65 -7.73 14.03
CA LYS A 97 -3.53 -8.39 13.06
C LYS A 97 -4.63 -7.46 12.54
N GLU A 98 -5.27 -6.68 13.42
CA GLU A 98 -6.27 -5.68 13.02
C GLU A 98 -5.70 -4.65 12.04
N ILE A 99 -4.43 -4.27 12.18
CA ILE A 99 -3.76 -3.32 11.27
C ILE A 99 -3.50 -3.98 9.92
N ILE A 100 -2.93 -5.20 9.89
CA ILE A 100 -2.68 -5.90 8.62
C ILE A 100 -3.98 -6.21 7.86
N LEU A 101 -5.09 -6.45 8.58
CA LEU A 101 -6.40 -6.63 7.97
C LEU A 101 -6.92 -5.38 7.24
N LYS A 102 -6.46 -4.17 7.60
CA LYS A 102 -6.77 -2.94 6.86
C LYS A 102 -6.02 -2.87 5.54
N TYR A 103 -4.84 -3.48 5.47
CA TYR A 103 -4.06 -3.61 4.25
C TYR A 103 -4.71 -4.62 3.30
N ASN A 104 -5.03 -5.80 3.81
CA ASN A 104 -5.69 -6.87 3.09
C ASN A 104 -6.66 -7.59 4.03
N GLN A 105 -7.96 -7.60 3.67
CA GLN A 105 -9.04 -8.12 4.51
C GLN A 105 -9.07 -9.66 4.63
N SER A 106 -7.98 -10.36 4.30
CA SER A 106 -7.84 -11.80 4.47
C SER A 106 -7.22 -12.15 5.82
N ASN A 107 -7.95 -12.91 6.63
CA ASN A 107 -7.45 -13.47 7.88
C ASN A 107 -6.24 -14.39 7.66
N TYR A 108 -6.23 -15.15 6.56
CA TYR A 108 -5.11 -16.02 6.21
C TYR A 108 -3.86 -15.19 5.89
N TYR A 109 -4.00 -14.18 5.02
CA TYR A 109 -2.90 -13.26 4.71
C TYR A 109 -2.32 -12.61 5.96
N ALA A 110 -3.18 -12.03 6.81
CA ALA A 110 -2.73 -11.32 8.01
C ALA A 110 -2.01 -12.26 9.00
N SER A 111 -2.52 -13.48 9.17
CA SER A 111 -1.89 -14.45 10.07
C SER A 111 -0.56 -14.97 9.51
N THR A 112 -0.48 -15.19 8.19
CA THR A 112 0.76 -15.62 7.51
C THR A 112 1.85 -14.55 7.59
N VAL A 113 1.53 -13.28 7.32
CA VAL A 113 2.47 -12.16 7.43
C VAL A 113 3.06 -12.07 8.84
N LEU A 114 2.20 -12.11 9.87
CA LEU A 114 2.67 -12.01 11.27
C LEU A 114 3.53 -13.21 11.67
N LYS A 115 3.13 -14.43 11.29
CA LYS A 115 3.88 -15.66 11.60
C LYS A 115 5.23 -15.70 10.87
N LEU A 116 5.28 -15.23 9.63
CA LEU A 116 6.54 -15.13 8.88
C LEU A 116 7.47 -14.10 9.51
N ALA A 117 6.94 -12.92 9.89
CA ALA A 117 7.71 -11.89 10.57
C ALA A 117 8.31 -12.41 11.90
N GLU A 118 7.51 -13.08 12.73
CA GLU A 118 7.98 -13.70 13.98
C GLU A 118 9.09 -14.74 13.74
N ARG A 119 8.93 -15.59 12.72
CA ARG A 119 9.97 -16.58 12.36
C ARG A 119 11.26 -15.91 11.91
N LEU A 120 11.17 -14.87 11.07
CA LEU A 120 12.35 -14.13 10.65
C LEU A 120 13.03 -13.50 11.87
N THR A 121 12.32 -12.81 12.74
CA THR A 121 12.94 -12.22 13.95
C THR A 121 13.68 -13.26 14.82
N ASN A 122 13.11 -14.46 14.98
CA ASN A 122 13.72 -15.51 15.81
C ASN A 122 14.95 -16.18 15.19
N HIS A 123 15.19 -16.03 13.89
CA HIS A 123 16.33 -16.65 13.17
C HIS A 123 17.48 -15.67 12.87
N TRP A 124 17.31 -14.38 13.18
CA TRP A 124 18.31 -13.33 12.93
C TRP A 124 19.11 -12.97 14.20
N HIS A 125 18.92 -13.72 15.28
CA HIS A 125 19.72 -13.70 16.51
C HIS A 125 20.48 -15.01 16.64
#